data_AF-A0A4P5VBT0-F1
#
_entry.id   AF-A0A4P5VBT0-F1
#
_cell.length_a   1.000
_cell.length_b   1.000
_cell.length_c   1.000
_cell.angle_alpha   90.00
_cell.angle_beta   90.00
_cell.angle_gamma   90.00
#
_symmetry.space_group_name_H-M   'P 1'
#
loop_
_entity.id
_entity.type
_entity.pdbx_description
1 polymer ?
#
loop_
_entity_poly.entity_id
_entity_poly.type
_entity_poly.pdbx_seq_one_letter_code
_entity_poly.pdbx_strand_id
1 'polypeptide(L)'
;MAAAPISLAAAAGGQPLLFRQLFDAATGTFTYLLADVASRQGVLIDAVFEQHDRDLALIRELGIELVACLDTHAHADHVTGSWLMHQATGSAIGLATAARADNVTLPLEHGDRVRFGARSLEVRSTPGHTDGCVSFVLDDHGMAFTGDALLVRGCGRCDFQQGNAQTLYRSITGQLFSLPEHCLLYPGHDYTGRGVTSVAEEKAFNARLGGTANERDFVGYMDNLKLPHPHKIAEALPGNLRSGKPREQAPVQAWAPLGRSFAGLPELNPDWLAEHQGEITLLDVRSLEEFDGPDGHIAGSVLIPLPELESRASAIPDGRPLVVLCHSGSRSALATQQLLKAGRTRVANLRGGISGWRAAGYPLQYTTPPLHPCCPP
;
A
#
# COMPACT_ATOMS: atom_id res chain seq x y z
N MET A 1 6.77 27.13 -5.53
CA MET A 1 6.97 26.44 -4.24
C MET A 1 6.33 25.08 -4.37
N ALA A 2 7.09 23.99 -4.22
CA ALA A 2 6.51 22.65 -4.13
C ALA A 2 5.46 22.64 -3.00
N ALA A 3 4.34 21.94 -3.20
CA ALA A 3 3.30 21.85 -2.18
C ALA A 3 3.92 21.45 -0.83
N ALA A 4 3.59 22.16 0.24
CA ALA A 4 4.12 21.85 1.56
C ALA A 4 3.78 20.39 1.90
N PRO A 5 4.74 19.62 2.43
CA PRO A 5 4.49 18.23 2.77
C PRO A 5 3.34 18.15 3.78
N ILE A 6 2.47 17.15 3.61
CA ILE A 6 1.36 16.91 4.53
C ILE A 6 1.87 16.87 5.99
N SER A 7 1.09 17.47 6.90
CA SER A 7 1.32 17.31 8.33
C SER A 7 0.97 15.88 8.72
N LEU A 8 1.99 15.05 8.96
CA LEU A 8 1.82 13.66 9.37
C LEU A 8 1.11 13.58 10.74
N ALA A 9 1.35 14.55 11.62
CA ALA A 9 0.66 14.67 12.89
C ALA A 9 -0.85 14.89 12.72
N ALA A 10 -1.26 15.74 11.76
CA ALA A 10 -2.67 15.92 11.45
C ALA A 10 -3.27 14.63 10.86
N ALA A 11 -2.54 13.95 9.96
CA ALA A 11 -2.97 12.67 9.39
C ALA A 11 -3.08 11.55 10.45
N ALA A 12 -2.31 11.64 11.54
CA ALA A 12 -2.38 10.75 12.70
C ALA A 12 -3.43 11.18 13.75
N GLY A 13 -4.22 12.22 13.50
CA GLY A 13 -5.22 12.71 14.46
C GLY A 13 -4.59 13.30 15.74
N GLY A 14 -3.38 13.85 15.63
CA GLY A 14 -2.61 14.41 16.74
C GLY A 14 -1.84 13.37 17.58
N GLN A 15 -1.90 12.09 17.22
CA GLN A 15 -1.17 11.03 17.91
C GLN A 15 0.31 10.98 17.46
N PRO A 16 1.23 10.49 18.32
CA PRO A 16 2.63 10.30 17.94
C PRO A 16 2.85 9.11 16.99
N LEU A 17 1.84 8.24 16.84
CA LEU A 17 1.85 7.10 15.93
C LEU A 17 0.80 7.30 14.85
N LEU A 18 1.21 7.26 13.59
CA LEU A 18 0.29 7.03 12.49
C LEU A 18 0.03 5.52 12.39
N PHE A 19 -1.24 5.14 12.28
CA PHE A 19 -1.66 3.77 12.00
C PHE A 19 -2.66 3.73 10.84
N ARG A 20 -2.47 2.79 9.91
CA ARG A 20 -3.44 2.44 8.86
C ARG A 20 -3.56 0.92 8.75
N GLN A 21 -4.79 0.45 8.71
CA GLN A 21 -5.14 -0.91 8.31
C GLN A 21 -5.68 -0.86 6.88
N LEU A 22 -5.06 -1.60 5.99
CA LEU A 22 -5.44 -1.76 4.58
C LEU A 22 -5.93 -3.18 4.38
N PHE A 23 -6.82 -3.39 3.41
CA PHE A 23 -7.44 -4.70 3.18
C PHE A 23 -7.32 -5.10 1.71
N ASP A 24 -6.85 -6.31 1.45
CA ASP A 24 -6.95 -6.96 0.15
C ASP A 24 -8.19 -7.86 0.10
N ALA A 25 -9.20 -7.43 -0.65
CA ALA A 25 -10.47 -8.15 -0.72
C ALA A 25 -10.37 -9.50 -1.46
N ALA A 26 -9.33 -9.72 -2.26
CA ALA A 26 -9.17 -10.96 -3.03
C ALA A 26 -8.69 -12.13 -2.14
N THR A 27 -7.92 -11.83 -1.11
CA THR A 27 -7.26 -12.81 -0.24
C THR A 27 -7.74 -12.73 1.22
N GLY A 28 -8.41 -11.64 1.59
CA GLY A 28 -8.85 -11.37 2.95
C GLY A 28 -7.72 -10.87 3.85
N THR A 29 -6.57 -10.50 3.27
CA THR A 29 -5.38 -10.08 4.01
C THR A 29 -5.51 -8.65 4.51
N PHE A 30 -5.06 -8.42 5.74
CA PHE A 30 -4.77 -7.09 6.25
C PHE A 30 -3.29 -6.76 6.11
N THR A 31 -3.03 -5.57 5.60
CA THR A 31 -1.70 -4.95 5.59
C THR A 31 -1.71 -3.77 6.56
N TYR A 32 -0.67 -3.63 7.38
CA TYR A 32 -0.60 -2.59 8.41
C TYR A 32 0.55 -1.62 8.19
N LEU A 33 0.25 -0.33 8.08
CA LEU A 33 1.26 0.73 8.01
C LEU A 33 1.31 1.48 9.34
N LEU A 34 2.51 1.47 9.94
CA LEU A 34 2.81 2.20 11.18
C LEU A 34 3.92 3.21 10.89
N ALA A 35 3.80 4.43 11.43
CA ALA A 35 4.90 5.40 11.35
C ALA A 35 4.99 6.26 12.60
N ASP A 36 6.21 6.50 13.06
CA ASP A 36 6.52 7.52 14.05
C ASP A 36 6.33 8.89 13.42
N VAL A 37 5.43 9.70 13.98
CA VAL A 37 5.06 10.99 13.39
C VAL A 37 6.23 11.97 13.38
N ALA A 38 7.09 11.93 14.41
CA ALA A 38 8.18 12.88 14.56
C ALA A 38 9.28 12.66 13.51
N SER A 39 9.73 11.41 13.36
CA SER A 39 10.77 11.04 12.39
C SER A 39 10.24 10.76 10.97
N ARG A 40 8.94 10.47 10.83
CA ARG A 40 8.29 9.93 9.62
C ARG A 40 8.81 8.56 9.20
N GLN A 41 9.62 7.89 10.02
CA GLN A 41 10.04 6.52 9.78
C GLN A 41 8.89 5.56 10.08
N GLY A 42 8.69 4.57 9.22
CA GLY A 42 7.60 3.62 9.35
C GLY A 42 7.91 2.22 8.87
N VAL A 43 7.02 1.30 9.23
CA VAL A 43 7.06 -0.11 8.83
C VAL A 43 5.74 -0.50 8.20
N LEU A 44 5.80 -1.48 7.29
CA LEU A 44 4.64 -2.08 6.64
C LEU A 44 4.62 -3.57 7.01
N ILE A 45 3.50 -4.09 7.49
CA ILE A 45 3.36 -5.50 7.90
C ILE A 45 2.42 -6.21 6.91
N ASP A 46 2.82 -7.39 6.45
CA ASP A 46 2.06 -8.30 5.57
C ASP A 46 1.57 -7.60 4.29
N ALA A 47 2.52 -7.05 3.53
CA ALA A 47 2.25 -6.40 2.24
C ALA A 47 1.84 -7.42 1.17
N VAL A 48 0.84 -7.09 0.35
CA VAL A 48 0.36 -7.95 -0.74
C VAL A 48 0.96 -7.50 -2.08
N PHE A 49 1.48 -8.44 -2.89
CA PHE A 49 2.17 -8.14 -4.16
C PHE A 49 1.31 -7.29 -5.10
N GLU A 50 0.06 -7.67 -5.32
CA GLU A 50 -0.88 -6.96 -6.20
C GLU A 50 -1.29 -5.57 -5.66
N GLN A 51 -1.05 -5.30 -4.38
CA GLN A 51 -1.35 -4.03 -3.73
C GLN A 51 -0.14 -3.10 -3.64
N HIS A 52 1.01 -3.48 -4.21
CA HIS A 52 2.26 -2.69 -4.16
C HIS A 52 2.05 -1.22 -4.53
N ASP A 53 1.39 -0.96 -5.66
CA ASP A 53 1.15 0.41 -6.13
C ASP A 53 0.29 1.23 -5.15
N ARG A 54 -0.74 0.60 -4.56
CA ARG A 54 -1.63 1.22 -3.57
C ARG A 54 -0.83 1.62 -2.34
N ASP A 55 -0.08 0.68 -1.80
CA ASP A 55 0.64 0.85 -0.54
C ASP A 55 1.80 1.85 -0.69
N LEU A 56 2.53 1.77 -1.81
CA LEU A 56 3.61 2.70 -2.14
C LEU A 56 3.09 4.13 -2.36
N ALA A 57 1.92 4.28 -2.98
CA ALA A 57 1.27 5.57 -3.14
C ALA A 57 0.93 6.19 -1.79
N LEU A 58 0.33 5.42 -0.87
CA LEU A 58 0.00 5.91 0.48
C LEU A 58 1.25 6.34 1.25
N ILE A 59 2.32 5.53 1.21
CA ILE A 59 3.60 5.84 1.85
C ILE A 59 4.17 7.16 1.31
N ARG A 60 4.17 7.34 -0.02
CA ARG A 60 4.68 8.57 -0.67
C ARG A 60 3.81 9.79 -0.40
N GLU A 61 2.49 9.65 -0.45
CA GLU A 61 1.54 10.74 -0.16
C GLU A 61 1.66 11.21 1.30
N LEU A 62 1.85 10.27 2.23
CA LEU A 62 2.10 10.57 3.64
C LEU A 62 3.56 10.91 3.94
N GLY A 63 4.45 10.91 2.95
CA GLY A 63 5.88 11.21 3.08
C GLY A 63 6.57 10.37 4.16
N ILE A 64 6.28 9.07 4.21
CA ILE A 64 6.86 8.13 5.17
C ILE A 64 8.17 7.56 4.60
N GLU A 65 9.21 7.52 5.42
CA GLU A 65 10.42 6.75 5.14
C GLU A 65 10.19 5.31 5.60
N LEU A 66 9.97 4.40 4.65
CA LEU A 66 9.73 3.00 4.97
C LEU A 66 11.06 2.31 5.33
N VAL A 67 11.27 1.99 6.60
CA VAL A 67 12.51 1.37 7.08
C VAL A 67 12.50 -0.16 6.95
N ALA A 68 11.32 -0.79 7.06
CA ALA A 68 11.15 -2.23 6.89
C ALA A 68 9.75 -2.61 6.39
N CYS A 69 9.70 -3.62 5.52
CA CYS A 69 8.52 -4.39 5.19
C CYS A 69 8.64 -5.75 5.88
N LEU A 70 7.70 -6.07 6.77
CA LEU A 70 7.75 -7.19 7.69
C LEU A 70 6.66 -8.20 7.32
N ASP A 71 7.03 -9.47 7.18
CA ASP A 71 6.07 -10.56 7.01
C ASP A 71 5.96 -11.35 8.33
N THR A 72 4.73 -11.57 8.81
CA THR A 72 4.45 -12.36 10.02
C THR A 72 4.79 -13.84 9.82
N HIS A 73 4.68 -14.33 8.59
CA HIS A 73 5.04 -15.68 8.18
C HIS A 73 5.17 -15.77 6.65
N ALA A 74 5.60 -16.91 6.13
CA ALA A 74 5.52 -17.16 4.69
C ALA A 74 4.06 -17.48 4.32
N HIS A 75 3.36 -16.52 3.71
CA HIS A 75 1.93 -16.65 3.38
C HIS A 75 1.65 -17.75 2.35
N ALA A 76 0.46 -18.35 2.39
CA ALA A 76 0.04 -19.41 1.47
C ALA A 76 -1.12 -19.00 0.54
N ASP A 77 -1.69 -17.82 0.77
CA ASP A 77 -2.87 -17.29 0.09
C ASP A 77 -2.51 -16.13 -0.85
N HIS A 78 -1.41 -15.42 -0.61
CA HIS A 78 -0.92 -14.32 -1.46
C HIS A 78 0.60 -14.32 -1.57
N VAL A 79 1.14 -13.69 -2.60
CA VAL A 79 2.59 -13.39 -2.69
C VAL A 79 2.85 -12.09 -1.95
N THR A 80 3.89 -12.03 -1.13
CA THR A 80 4.27 -10.81 -0.39
C THR A 80 4.77 -9.71 -1.34
N GLY A 81 4.44 -8.46 -1.01
CA GLY A 81 4.94 -7.26 -1.65
C GLY A 81 6.34 -6.83 -1.18
N SER A 82 6.96 -7.53 -0.21
CA SER A 82 8.22 -7.14 0.43
C SER A 82 9.37 -6.89 -0.55
N TRP A 83 9.57 -7.74 -1.57
CA TRP A 83 10.59 -7.53 -2.61
C TRP A 83 10.36 -6.23 -3.39
N LEU A 84 9.12 -5.96 -3.80
CA LEU A 84 8.80 -4.74 -4.55
C LEU A 84 8.98 -3.49 -3.68
N MET A 85 8.58 -3.54 -2.41
CA MET A 85 8.81 -2.44 -1.46
C MET A 85 10.29 -2.17 -1.24
N HIS A 86 11.10 -3.21 -1.07
CA HIS A 86 12.55 -3.08 -0.98
C HIS A 86 13.15 -2.40 -2.21
N GLN A 87 12.75 -2.83 -3.42
CA GLN A 87 13.22 -2.23 -4.67
C GLN A 87 12.80 -0.76 -4.81
N ALA A 88 11.60 -0.41 -4.37
CA ALA A 88 11.04 0.93 -4.54
C ALA A 88 11.50 1.95 -3.48
N THR A 89 11.88 1.48 -2.29
CA THR A 89 12.12 2.35 -1.11
C THR A 89 13.47 2.12 -0.42
N GLY A 90 14.11 0.98 -0.67
CA GLY A 90 15.29 0.53 0.09
C GLY A 90 14.96 -0.10 1.45
N SER A 91 13.67 -0.22 1.82
CA SER A 91 13.24 -0.82 3.09
C SER A 91 13.81 -2.22 3.31
N ALA A 92 14.19 -2.57 4.53
CA ALA A 92 14.58 -3.94 4.85
C ALA A 92 13.41 -4.92 4.64
N ILE A 93 13.73 -6.18 4.32
CA ILE A 93 12.78 -7.29 4.20
C ILE A 93 12.91 -8.12 5.48
N GLY A 94 11.92 -7.98 6.36
CA GLY A 94 11.88 -8.65 7.66
C GLY A 94 11.03 -9.92 7.61
N LEU A 95 11.63 -11.05 7.99
CA LEU A 95 10.92 -12.33 8.17
C LEU A 95 11.68 -13.19 9.18
N ALA A 96 10.96 -14.06 9.88
CA ALA A 96 11.56 -14.99 10.84
C ALA A 96 12.63 -15.89 10.18
N THR A 97 13.78 -16.04 10.83
CA THR A 97 14.85 -16.95 10.36
C THR A 97 14.34 -18.38 10.16
N ALA A 98 13.38 -18.81 11.00
CA ALA A 98 12.74 -20.12 10.93
C ALA A 98 11.99 -20.37 9.60
N ALA A 99 11.54 -19.32 8.89
CA ALA A 99 10.88 -19.45 7.60
C ALA A 99 11.84 -19.83 6.45
N ARG A 100 13.15 -19.62 6.63
CA ARG A 100 14.22 -20.00 5.67
C ARG A 100 13.98 -19.48 4.24
N ALA A 101 13.44 -18.28 4.11
CA ALA A 101 13.24 -17.64 2.81
C ALA A 101 14.54 -16.97 2.32
N ASP A 102 14.72 -16.94 1.00
CA ASP A 102 15.80 -16.21 0.33
C ASP A 102 15.47 -14.72 0.23
N ASN A 103 16.51 -13.88 0.16
CA ASN A 103 16.43 -12.40 0.03
C ASN A 103 15.91 -11.65 1.28
N VAL A 104 15.78 -12.32 2.41
CA VAL A 104 15.54 -11.68 3.70
C VAL A 104 16.77 -10.84 4.07
N THR A 105 16.60 -9.53 4.25
CA THR A 105 17.69 -8.60 4.63
C THR A 105 17.66 -8.23 6.10
N LEU A 106 16.56 -8.54 6.80
CA LEU A 106 16.40 -8.41 8.24
C LEU A 106 15.86 -9.75 8.80
N PRO A 107 16.72 -10.73 9.08
CA PRO A 107 16.29 -11.97 9.73
C PRO A 107 15.80 -11.66 11.16
N LEU A 108 14.66 -12.23 11.54
CA LEU A 108 14.01 -11.96 12.82
C LEU A 108 14.03 -13.18 13.74
N GLU A 109 14.35 -12.96 15.02
CA GLU A 109 14.29 -13.93 16.10
C GLU A 109 13.41 -13.44 17.26
N HIS A 110 13.04 -14.34 18.18
CA HIS A 110 12.25 -13.98 19.35
C HIS A 110 13.01 -12.97 20.23
N GLY A 111 12.34 -11.89 20.61
CA GLY A 111 12.89 -10.82 21.45
C GLY A 111 13.57 -9.69 20.68
N ASP A 112 13.74 -9.82 19.36
CA ASP A 112 14.26 -8.75 18.52
C ASP A 112 13.33 -7.53 18.54
N ARG A 113 13.90 -6.35 18.23
CA ARG A 113 13.14 -5.09 18.15
C ARG A 113 13.40 -4.38 16.82
N VAL A 114 12.36 -4.27 16.00
CA VAL A 114 12.37 -3.47 14.77
C VAL A 114 12.02 -2.03 15.12
N ARG A 115 13.00 -1.12 15.01
CA ARG A 115 12.83 0.30 15.34
C ARG A 115 12.40 1.11 14.12
N PHE A 116 11.54 2.10 14.33
CA PHE A 116 11.15 3.11 13.36
C PHE A 116 10.95 4.43 14.11
N GLY A 117 11.94 5.32 14.01
CA GLY A 117 12.00 6.53 14.83
C GLY A 117 12.10 6.24 16.32
N ALA A 118 11.28 6.92 17.11
CA ALA A 118 11.18 6.68 18.55
C ALA A 118 10.36 5.44 18.94
N ARG A 119 9.75 4.75 17.95
CA ARG A 119 8.87 3.61 18.16
C ARG A 119 9.55 2.29 17.80
N SER A 120 9.02 1.18 18.31
CA SER A 120 9.51 -0.17 17.94
C SER A 120 8.44 -1.25 18.03
N LEU A 121 8.64 -2.31 17.25
CA LEU A 121 7.93 -3.58 17.35
C LEU A 121 8.87 -4.65 17.94
N GLU A 122 8.46 -5.26 19.05
CA GLU A 122 9.06 -6.49 19.59
C GLU A 122 8.58 -7.70 18.78
N VAL A 123 9.50 -8.58 18.42
CA VAL A 123 9.20 -9.84 17.73
C VAL A 123 8.93 -10.92 18.76
N ARG A 124 7.73 -11.51 18.73
CA ARG A 124 7.41 -12.72 19.49
C ARG A 124 7.24 -13.89 18.54
N SER A 125 8.11 -14.90 18.66
CA SER A 125 7.90 -16.17 17.98
C SER A 125 6.57 -16.80 18.41
N THR A 126 5.68 -17.04 17.45
CA THR A 126 4.34 -17.61 17.66
C THR A 126 4.07 -18.72 16.65
N PRO A 127 4.90 -19.78 16.61
CA PRO A 127 4.74 -20.88 15.67
C PRO A 127 3.44 -21.66 15.92
N GLY A 128 3.00 -22.37 14.90
CA GLY A 128 1.87 -23.30 14.98
C GLY A 128 0.95 -23.25 13.79
N HIS A 129 0.71 -22.06 13.22
CA HIS A 129 0.18 -21.97 11.86
C HIS A 129 1.24 -22.39 10.85
N THR A 130 2.45 -21.84 11.00
CA THR A 130 3.70 -22.32 10.38
C THR A 130 4.81 -22.33 11.44
N ASP A 131 5.93 -23.00 11.17
CA ASP A 131 7.13 -22.93 12.03
C ASP A 131 7.76 -21.52 12.07
N GLY A 132 7.52 -20.73 11.02
CA GLY A 132 8.08 -19.38 10.86
C GLY A 132 7.19 -18.25 11.36
N CYS A 133 6.06 -18.54 12.01
CA CYS A 133 5.16 -17.49 12.47
C CYS A 133 5.77 -16.66 13.60
N VAL A 134 5.69 -15.34 13.44
CA VAL A 134 5.96 -14.34 14.48
C VAL A 134 4.76 -13.39 14.61
N SER A 135 4.63 -12.81 15.78
CA SER A 135 3.74 -11.69 16.07
C SER A 135 4.57 -10.46 16.42
N PHE A 136 4.12 -9.29 16.00
CA PHE A 136 4.81 -8.02 16.29
C PHE A 136 4.06 -7.26 17.36
N VAL A 137 4.72 -6.89 18.46
CA VAL A 137 4.11 -6.18 19.60
C VAL A 137 4.65 -4.76 19.67
N LEU A 138 3.77 -3.77 19.66
CA LEU A 138 4.14 -2.37 19.78
C LEU A 138 4.76 -2.09 21.17
N ASP A 139 5.77 -1.22 21.21
CA ASP A 139 6.56 -0.88 22.41
C ASP A 139 5.77 -0.53 23.68
N ASP A 140 4.58 0.06 23.54
CA ASP A 140 3.66 0.41 24.64
C ASP A 140 2.67 -0.71 24.99
N HIS A 141 2.76 -1.86 24.30
CA HIS A 141 1.85 -2.99 24.37
C HIS A 141 0.38 -2.66 24.09
N GLY A 142 0.10 -1.51 23.45
CA GLY A 142 -1.25 -1.13 23.06
C GLY A 142 -1.78 -1.93 21.87
N MET A 143 -0.90 -2.46 21.04
CA MET A 143 -1.23 -3.20 19.81
C MET A 143 -0.28 -4.38 19.60
N ALA A 144 -0.80 -5.50 19.09
CA ALA A 144 -0.03 -6.60 18.56
C ALA A 144 -0.60 -7.08 17.22
N PHE A 145 0.29 -7.39 16.28
CA PHE A 145 -0.02 -7.90 14.95
C PHE A 145 0.23 -9.41 14.98
N THR A 146 -0.84 -10.19 14.94
CA THR A 146 -0.83 -11.61 15.30
C THR A 146 -0.63 -12.55 14.12
N GLY A 147 -0.55 -12.01 12.90
CA GLY A 147 -0.55 -12.78 11.67
C GLY A 147 -1.69 -13.80 11.70
N ASP A 148 -1.39 -15.03 11.28
CA ASP A 148 -2.34 -16.13 11.33
C ASP A 148 -2.22 -17.01 12.58
N ALA A 149 -1.44 -16.60 13.58
CA ALA A 149 -1.42 -17.30 14.87
C ALA A 149 -2.77 -17.14 15.58
N LEU A 150 -3.32 -15.93 15.63
CA LEU A 150 -4.61 -15.63 16.26
C LEU A 150 -5.44 -14.72 15.35
N LEU A 151 -6.70 -15.10 15.12
CA LEU A 151 -7.67 -14.36 14.31
C LEU A 151 -8.83 -13.90 15.20
N VAL A 152 -9.66 -12.98 14.71
CA VAL A 152 -10.85 -12.55 15.48
C VAL A 152 -11.81 -13.72 15.68
N ARG A 153 -11.98 -14.16 16.94
CA ARG A 153 -12.77 -15.34 17.36
C ARG A 153 -12.30 -16.67 16.75
N GLY A 154 -11.06 -16.75 16.29
CA GLY A 154 -10.53 -17.94 15.61
C GLY A 154 -9.01 -18.01 15.68
N CYS A 155 -8.41 -18.83 14.83
CA CYS A 155 -6.96 -18.90 14.61
C CYS A 155 -6.68 -19.42 13.21
N GLY A 156 -5.43 -19.32 12.75
CA GLY A 156 -5.00 -19.96 11.51
C GLY A 156 -5.10 -21.48 11.58
N ARG A 157 -5.08 -22.11 10.40
CA ARG A 157 -5.05 -23.57 10.26
C ARG A 157 -3.68 -24.14 10.65
N CYS A 158 -3.59 -25.44 10.95
CA CYS A 158 -2.34 -26.08 11.41
C CYS A 158 -1.95 -27.32 10.58
N ASP A 159 -2.59 -27.56 9.45
CA ASP A 159 -2.47 -28.79 8.65
C ASP A 159 -1.57 -28.65 7.41
N PHE A 160 -0.95 -27.49 7.22
CA PHE A 160 0.03 -27.19 6.17
C PHE A 160 1.28 -26.51 6.78
N GLN A 161 2.36 -26.38 6.00
CA GLN A 161 3.55 -25.57 6.35
C GLN A 161 4.13 -25.89 7.75
N GLN A 162 4.25 -27.18 8.07
CA GLN A 162 4.74 -27.67 9.37
C GLN A 162 3.89 -27.25 10.57
N GLY A 163 2.66 -26.78 10.32
CA GLY A 163 1.72 -26.38 11.35
C GLY A 163 1.47 -27.47 12.39
N ASN A 164 1.16 -27.04 13.61
CA ASN A 164 0.95 -27.92 14.74
C ASN A 164 0.03 -27.24 15.77
N ALA A 165 -1.16 -27.83 15.99
CA ALA A 165 -2.17 -27.25 16.88
C ALA A 165 -1.70 -27.14 18.34
N GLN A 166 -0.92 -28.12 18.83
CA GLN A 166 -0.38 -28.07 20.18
C GLN A 166 0.60 -26.90 20.36
N THR A 167 1.46 -26.70 19.37
CA THR A 167 2.40 -25.58 19.31
C THR A 167 1.66 -24.26 19.21
N LEU A 168 0.62 -24.19 18.37
CA LEU A 168 -0.19 -22.99 18.21
C LEU A 168 -0.87 -22.59 19.53
N TYR A 169 -1.47 -23.55 20.24
CA TYR A 169 -2.10 -23.29 21.55
C TYR A 169 -1.10 -22.68 22.53
N ARG A 170 0.10 -23.25 22.63
CA ARG A 170 1.17 -22.76 23.53
C ARG A 170 1.69 -21.39 23.11
N SER A 171 1.83 -21.15 21.81
CA SER A 171 2.21 -19.85 21.26
C SER A 171 1.19 -18.78 21.64
N ILE A 172 -0.10 -19.03 21.39
CA ILE A 172 -1.14 -18.04 21.71
C ILE A 172 -1.22 -17.80 23.21
N THR A 173 -1.31 -18.87 24.02
CA THR A 173 -1.48 -18.74 25.47
C THR A 173 -0.24 -18.14 26.17
N GLY A 174 0.97 -18.48 25.73
CA GLY A 174 2.21 -18.01 26.31
C GLY A 174 2.66 -16.63 25.82
N GLN A 175 2.42 -16.29 24.55
CA GLN A 175 2.96 -15.08 23.94
C GLN A 175 1.92 -13.98 23.70
N LEU A 176 0.69 -14.33 23.35
CA LEU A 176 -0.34 -13.34 23.04
C LEU A 176 -1.25 -13.09 24.24
N PHE A 177 -1.69 -14.15 24.93
CA PHE A 177 -2.52 -14.01 26.13
C PHE A 177 -1.71 -13.56 27.37
N SER A 178 -0.37 -13.53 27.29
CA SER A 178 0.46 -12.89 28.32
C SER A 178 0.53 -11.36 28.20
N LEU A 179 0.04 -10.78 27.10
CA LEU A 179 -0.07 -9.33 26.92
C LEU A 179 -1.17 -8.73 27.83
N PRO A 180 -1.14 -7.40 28.06
CA PRO A 180 -2.21 -6.73 28.79
C PRO A 180 -3.58 -6.96 28.16
N GLU A 181 -4.61 -7.09 28.99
CA GLU A 181 -6.01 -7.32 28.57
C GLU A 181 -6.51 -6.30 27.52
N HIS A 182 -6.06 -5.05 27.61
CA HIS A 182 -6.44 -3.97 26.70
C HIS A 182 -5.66 -3.96 25.37
N CYS A 183 -4.64 -4.80 25.21
CA CYS A 183 -3.85 -4.86 24.00
C CYS A 183 -4.74 -5.27 22.82
N LEU A 184 -4.78 -4.41 21.80
CA LEU A 184 -5.52 -4.68 20.57
C LEU A 184 -4.77 -5.69 19.71
N LEU A 185 -5.49 -6.65 19.15
CA LEU A 185 -4.96 -7.72 18.34
C LEU A 185 -5.42 -7.56 16.89
N TYR A 186 -4.44 -7.46 16.00
CA TYR A 186 -4.61 -7.19 14.57
C TYR A 186 -4.14 -8.41 13.76
N PRO A 187 -5.06 -9.20 13.19
CA PRO A 187 -4.73 -10.47 12.54
C PRO A 187 -4.20 -10.29 11.11
N GLY A 188 -3.59 -11.33 10.56
CA GLY A 188 -3.21 -11.36 9.14
C GLY A 188 -4.41 -11.38 8.21
N HIS A 189 -5.53 -12.00 8.63
CA HIS A 189 -6.71 -12.18 7.81
C HIS A 189 -8.04 -11.97 8.56
N ASP A 190 -9.07 -11.58 7.82
CA ASP A 190 -10.46 -11.76 8.20
C ASP A 190 -11.36 -11.93 6.96
N TYR A 191 -12.45 -12.68 7.15
CA TYR A 191 -13.40 -13.04 6.08
C TYR A 191 -14.84 -12.58 6.38
N THR A 192 -15.03 -11.80 7.43
CA THR A 192 -16.35 -11.42 7.97
C THR A 192 -16.52 -9.91 8.24
N GLY A 193 -15.54 -9.09 7.87
CA GLY A 193 -15.51 -7.64 8.08
C GLY A 193 -15.02 -7.21 9.46
N ARG A 194 -14.32 -8.07 10.21
CA ARG A 194 -13.79 -7.80 11.55
C ARG A 194 -12.29 -7.47 11.50
N GLY A 195 -11.95 -6.21 11.70
CA GLY A 195 -10.56 -5.74 11.57
C GLY A 195 -9.68 -5.85 12.82
N VAL A 196 -10.27 -5.99 14.01
CA VAL A 196 -9.54 -5.94 15.29
C VAL A 196 -10.30 -6.67 16.40
N THR A 197 -9.57 -7.19 17.39
CA THR A 197 -10.09 -7.67 18.67
C THR A 197 -9.14 -7.26 19.80
N SER A 198 -9.30 -7.80 21.02
CA SER A 198 -8.39 -7.56 22.13
C SER A 198 -8.02 -8.85 22.85
N VAL A 199 -6.95 -8.80 23.64
CA VAL A 199 -6.55 -9.93 24.50
C VAL A 199 -7.70 -10.35 25.41
N ALA A 200 -8.37 -9.41 26.06
CA ALA A 200 -9.51 -9.70 26.94
C ALA A 200 -10.63 -10.44 26.22
N GLU A 201 -10.97 -9.94 25.04
CA GLU A 201 -12.01 -10.50 24.20
C GLU A 201 -11.67 -11.93 23.75
N GLU A 202 -10.46 -12.20 23.27
CA GLU A 202 -10.08 -13.53 22.80
C GLU A 202 -9.89 -14.52 23.95
N LYS A 203 -9.35 -14.09 25.10
CA LYS A 203 -9.32 -14.92 26.32
C LYS A 203 -10.70 -15.35 26.76
N ALA A 204 -11.69 -14.48 26.69
CA ALA A 204 -13.04 -14.79 27.13
C ALA A 204 -13.86 -15.55 26.10
N PHE A 205 -13.73 -15.20 24.80
CA PHE A 205 -14.71 -15.53 23.78
C PHE A 205 -14.15 -16.16 22.50
N ASN A 206 -12.84 -16.42 22.41
CA ASN A 206 -12.33 -17.19 21.27
C ASN A 206 -13.01 -18.57 21.24
N ALA A 207 -13.64 -18.92 20.12
CA ALA A 207 -14.46 -20.12 20.02
C ALA A 207 -13.66 -21.44 20.11
N ARG A 208 -12.33 -21.39 19.97
CA ARG A 208 -11.45 -22.56 19.94
C ARG A 208 -10.60 -22.69 21.20
N LEU A 209 -10.12 -21.57 21.75
CA LEU A 209 -9.17 -21.57 22.88
C LEU A 209 -9.50 -20.59 24.01
N GLY A 210 -10.65 -19.89 23.93
CA GLY A 210 -11.11 -18.96 24.96
C GLY A 210 -11.92 -19.64 26.07
N GLY A 211 -12.28 -18.87 27.09
CA GLY A 211 -13.05 -19.32 28.23
C GLY A 211 -12.30 -20.37 29.05
N THR A 212 -12.90 -21.54 29.22
CA THR A 212 -12.34 -22.66 29.99
C THR A 212 -11.68 -23.72 29.11
N ALA A 213 -11.51 -23.46 27.81
CA ALA A 213 -10.88 -24.41 26.89
C ALA A 213 -9.41 -24.65 27.24
N ASN A 214 -9.00 -25.93 27.25
CA ASN A 214 -7.60 -26.31 27.46
C ASN A 214 -6.95 -26.81 26.15
N GLU A 215 -5.66 -27.15 26.21
CA GLU A 215 -4.88 -27.62 25.05
C GLU A 215 -5.53 -28.82 24.34
N ARG A 216 -6.13 -29.76 25.10
CA ARG A 216 -6.78 -30.95 24.54
C ARG A 216 -8.04 -30.57 23.75
N ASP A 217 -8.84 -29.64 24.28
CA ASP A 217 -10.06 -29.18 23.61
C ASP A 217 -9.72 -28.49 22.28
N PHE A 218 -8.68 -27.63 22.31
CA PHE A 218 -8.19 -26.92 21.12
C PHE A 218 -7.65 -27.88 20.06
N VAL A 219 -6.75 -28.80 20.43
CA VAL A 219 -6.17 -29.77 19.49
C VAL A 219 -7.28 -30.64 18.89
N GLY A 220 -8.20 -31.14 19.72
CA GLY A 220 -9.34 -31.92 19.26
C GLY A 220 -10.23 -31.15 18.27
N TYR A 221 -10.43 -29.84 18.49
CA TYR A 221 -11.14 -28.98 17.55
C TYR A 221 -10.39 -28.88 16.21
N MET A 222 -9.10 -28.55 16.25
CA MET A 222 -8.27 -28.31 15.06
C MET A 222 -8.10 -29.58 14.21
N ASP A 223 -7.93 -30.75 14.83
CA ASP A 223 -7.81 -32.04 14.12
C ASP A 223 -9.10 -32.42 13.36
N ASN A 224 -10.25 -31.90 13.79
CA ASN A 224 -11.54 -32.15 13.16
C ASN A 224 -11.99 -31.02 12.21
N LEU A 225 -11.19 -29.96 12.09
CA LEU A 225 -11.49 -28.84 11.21
C LEU A 225 -11.20 -29.22 9.75
N LYS A 226 -12.26 -29.51 8.99
CA LYS A 226 -12.15 -29.86 7.57
C LYS A 226 -12.21 -28.63 6.68
N LEU A 227 -11.05 -28.07 6.35
CA LEU A 227 -10.95 -26.95 5.41
C LEU A 227 -10.60 -27.43 4.01
N PRO A 228 -11.07 -26.73 2.96
CA PRO A 228 -10.59 -26.99 1.60
C PRO A 228 -9.07 -26.77 1.53
N HIS A 229 -8.45 -27.39 0.52
CA HIS A 229 -7.06 -27.13 0.19
C HIS A 229 -6.88 -25.63 -0.12
N PRO A 230 -5.84 -24.96 0.39
CA PRO A 230 -5.59 -23.55 0.08
C PRO A 230 -5.48 -23.32 -1.43
N HIS A 231 -6.19 -22.32 -1.95
CA HIS A 231 -6.34 -22.10 -3.39
C HIS A 231 -5.03 -21.68 -4.08
N LYS A 232 -4.19 -20.89 -3.39
CA LYS A 232 -3.00 -20.25 -3.96
C LYS A 232 -1.66 -20.80 -3.44
N ILE A 233 -1.65 -21.80 -2.56
CA ILE A 233 -0.41 -22.25 -1.88
C ILE A 233 0.69 -22.73 -2.82
N ALA A 234 0.33 -23.33 -3.96
CA ALA A 234 1.30 -23.79 -4.97
C ALA A 234 2.03 -22.63 -5.67
N GLU A 235 1.46 -21.43 -5.66
CA GLU A 235 2.02 -20.20 -6.24
C GLU A 235 2.63 -19.31 -5.15
N ALA A 236 1.84 -19.00 -4.12
CA ALA A 236 2.18 -18.08 -3.04
C ALA A 236 3.41 -18.54 -2.27
N LEU A 237 3.44 -19.78 -1.79
CA LEU A 237 4.51 -20.25 -0.93
C LEU A 237 5.88 -20.25 -1.63
N PRO A 238 6.05 -20.77 -2.87
CA PRO A 238 7.32 -20.62 -3.60
C PRO A 238 7.71 -19.17 -3.94
N GLY A 239 6.73 -18.26 -4.07
CA GLY A 239 6.97 -16.83 -4.18
C GLY A 239 7.54 -16.25 -2.88
N ASN A 240 6.92 -16.59 -1.76
CA ASN A 240 7.22 -16.05 -0.44
C ASN A 240 8.51 -16.61 0.16
N LEU A 241 8.88 -17.85 -0.18
CA LEU A 241 10.21 -18.41 0.12
C LEU A 241 11.36 -17.68 -0.60
N ARG A 242 11.05 -16.69 -1.45
CA ARG A 242 12.03 -15.77 -2.06
C ARG A 242 11.63 -14.31 -1.83
N SER A 243 10.93 -14.04 -0.74
CA SER A 243 10.45 -12.71 -0.33
C SER A 243 9.60 -11.98 -1.38
N GLY A 244 8.89 -12.72 -2.24
CA GLY A 244 8.06 -12.13 -3.29
C GLY A 244 8.83 -11.76 -4.57
N LYS A 245 10.11 -12.16 -4.68
CA LYS A 245 10.90 -11.93 -5.90
C LYS A 245 10.31 -12.68 -7.09
N PRO A 246 9.89 -11.99 -8.18
CA PRO A 246 9.37 -12.64 -9.37
C PRO A 246 10.39 -13.61 -10.00
N ARG A 247 9.91 -14.74 -10.55
CA ARG A 247 10.77 -15.70 -11.29
C ARG A 247 11.33 -15.10 -12.57
N GLU A 248 10.46 -14.39 -13.27
CA GLU A 248 10.76 -13.65 -14.48
C GLU A 248 10.39 -12.21 -14.19
N GLN A 249 11.31 -11.28 -14.47
CA GLN A 249 10.92 -9.88 -14.60
C GLN A 249 10.14 -9.78 -15.89
N ALA A 250 8.81 -9.89 -15.82
CA ALA A 250 7.99 -9.56 -16.97
C ALA A 250 8.29 -8.08 -17.29
N PRO A 251 8.78 -7.75 -18.51
CA PRO A 251 8.87 -6.37 -18.91
C PRO A 251 7.44 -5.88 -19.08
N VAL A 252 6.86 -5.28 -18.04
CA VAL A 252 5.73 -4.39 -18.23
C VAL A 252 6.33 -3.18 -18.92
N GLN A 253 6.32 -3.19 -20.25
CA GLN A 253 6.80 -2.07 -21.05
C GLN A 253 5.77 -0.94 -20.92
N ALA A 254 5.81 -0.26 -19.77
CA ALA A 254 5.08 0.96 -19.56
C ALA A 254 5.60 1.99 -20.56
N TRP A 255 4.68 2.76 -21.16
CA TRP A 255 5.02 3.79 -22.14
C TRP A 255 5.70 5.01 -21.49
N ALA A 256 5.71 5.09 -20.16
CA ALA A 256 6.34 6.10 -19.32
C ALA A 256 6.58 5.53 -17.91
N PRO A 257 7.41 6.16 -17.05
CA PRO A 257 7.58 5.79 -15.64
C PRO A 257 6.38 6.25 -14.81
N LEU A 258 5.25 5.56 -15.02
CA LEU A 258 3.99 5.86 -14.35
C LEU A 258 4.07 5.49 -12.86
N GLY A 259 3.66 6.42 -12.00
CA GLY A 259 3.23 6.10 -10.65
C GLY A 259 1.72 5.81 -10.62
N ARG A 260 1.22 5.43 -9.46
CA ARG A 260 -0.20 5.48 -9.14
C ARG A 260 -0.42 6.35 -7.92
N SER A 261 -1.51 7.11 -7.91
CA SER A 261 -2.01 7.72 -6.68
C SER A 261 -2.73 6.68 -5.82
N PHE A 262 -2.95 6.98 -4.54
CA PHE A 262 -3.71 6.10 -3.65
C PHE A 262 -5.16 5.93 -4.11
N ALA A 263 -5.70 6.88 -4.88
CA ALA A 263 -7.00 6.77 -5.55
C ALA A 263 -6.99 5.82 -6.77
N GLY A 264 -5.85 5.21 -7.10
CA GLY A 264 -5.71 4.21 -8.17
C GLY A 264 -5.56 4.80 -9.58
N LEU A 265 -5.27 6.10 -9.70
CA LEU A 265 -5.08 6.74 -11.01
C LEU A 265 -3.61 6.68 -11.44
N PRO A 266 -3.33 6.38 -12.73
CA PRO A 266 -1.98 6.49 -13.27
C PRO A 266 -1.55 7.96 -13.27
N GLU A 267 -0.39 8.24 -12.70
CA GLU A 267 0.16 9.58 -12.61
C GLU A 267 1.55 9.64 -13.22
N LEU A 268 1.87 10.79 -13.83
CA LEU A 268 3.18 11.08 -14.37
C LEU A 268 3.80 12.27 -13.63
N ASN A 269 5.09 12.15 -13.32
CA ASN A 269 5.86 13.26 -12.75
C ASN A 269 6.14 14.30 -13.86
N PRO A 270 5.96 15.62 -13.59
CA PRO A 270 6.36 16.68 -14.52
C PRO A 270 7.80 16.56 -15.04
N ASP A 271 8.74 16.05 -14.23
CA ASP A 271 10.16 16.01 -14.62
C ASP A 271 10.40 15.17 -15.87
N TRP A 272 9.85 13.95 -15.90
CA TRP A 272 9.98 13.07 -17.05
C TRP A 272 9.23 13.63 -18.26
N LEU A 273 8.07 14.23 -18.03
CA LEU A 273 7.26 14.81 -19.11
C LEU A 273 8.00 15.94 -19.83
N ALA A 274 8.78 16.76 -19.12
CA ALA A 274 9.55 17.85 -19.71
C ALA A 274 10.58 17.39 -20.75
N GLU A 275 11.17 16.22 -20.55
CA GLU A 275 12.16 15.65 -21.48
C GLU A 275 11.52 14.92 -22.67
N HIS A 276 10.24 14.52 -22.56
CA HIS A 276 9.58 13.62 -23.52
C HIS A 276 8.30 14.23 -24.14
N GLN A 277 8.08 15.55 -24.06
CA GLN A 277 6.85 16.20 -24.56
C GLN A 277 6.54 15.87 -26.03
N GLY A 278 7.56 15.71 -26.87
CA GLY A 278 7.39 15.38 -28.30
C GLY A 278 6.78 13.99 -28.54
N GLU A 279 6.88 13.08 -27.57
CA GLU A 279 6.39 11.71 -27.65
C GLU A 279 4.98 11.55 -27.09
N ILE A 280 4.43 12.60 -26.50
CA ILE A 280 3.18 12.58 -25.74
C ILE A 280 2.16 13.55 -26.35
N THR A 281 0.88 13.20 -26.27
CA THR A 281 -0.22 14.14 -26.47
C THR A 281 -0.59 14.76 -25.12
N LEU A 282 -0.49 16.08 -25.01
CA LEU A 282 -0.94 16.83 -23.83
C LEU A 282 -2.38 17.27 -24.00
N LEU A 283 -3.24 16.95 -23.03
CA LEU A 283 -4.64 17.34 -23.02
C LEU A 283 -4.91 18.26 -21.82
N ASP A 284 -5.16 19.53 -22.10
CA ASP A 284 -5.59 20.51 -21.09
C ASP A 284 -7.12 20.49 -20.98
N VAL A 285 -7.62 20.17 -19.79
CA VAL A 285 -9.06 20.10 -19.49
C VAL A 285 -9.59 21.29 -18.69
N ARG A 286 -8.81 22.36 -18.58
CA ARG A 286 -9.25 23.65 -18.01
C ARG A 286 -10.22 24.37 -18.94
N SER A 287 -10.79 25.48 -18.47
CA SER A 287 -11.57 26.36 -19.34
C SER A 287 -10.67 27.11 -20.33
N LEU A 288 -11.28 27.68 -21.38
CA LEU A 288 -10.56 28.50 -22.36
C LEU A 288 -9.92 29.73 -21.69
N GLU A 289 -10.62 30.35 -20.74
CA GLU A 289 -10.14 31.53 -20.01
C GLU A 289 -8.91 31.21 -19.15
N GLU A 290 -8.83 30.00 -18.58
CA GLU A 290 -7.64 29.56 -17.85
C GLU A 290 -6.47 29.23 -18.80
N PHE A 291 -6.76 28.71 -20.00
CA PHE A 291 -5.77 28.31 -21.00
C PHE A 291 -5.08 29.52 -21.65
N ASP A 292 -5.87 30.52 -22.04
CA ASP A 292 -5.41 31.79 -22.63
C ASP A 292 -5.11 32.86 -21.58
N GLY A 293 -5.41 32.57 -20.31
CA GLY A 293 -5.26 33.49 -19.21
C GLY A 293 -3.82 33.67 -18.70
N PRO A 294 -3.66 34.40 -17.58
CA PRO A 294 -2.34 34.68 -16.99
C PRO A 294 -1.65 33.43 -16.43
N ASP A 295 -2.35 32.30 -16.33
CA ASP A 295 -1.75 31.05 -15.92
C ASP A 295 -0.90 30.38 -17.01
N GLY A 296 -1.11 30.75 -18.28
CA GLY A 296 -0.47 30.12 -19.42
C GLY A 296 -0.87 28.64 -19.56
N HIS A 297 -0.22 27.96 -20.50
CA HIS A 297 -0.41 26.54 -20.78
C HIS A 297 0.91 25.87 -21.20
N ILE A 298 0.97 24.54 -21.16
CA ILE A 298 2.14 23.82 -21.65
C ILE A 298 2.13 23.82 -23.18
N ALA A 299 3.27 24.12 -23.80
CA ALA A 299 3.42 24.16 -25.24
C ALA A 299 2.90 22.89 -25.93
N GLY A 300 2.11 23.04 -26.99
CA GLY A 300 1.56 21.91 -27.75
C GLY A 300 0.38 21.18 -27.08
N SER A 301 -0.17 21.73 -26.00
CA SER A 301 -1.39 21.19 -25.38
C SER A 301 -2.61 21.33 -26.29
N VAL A 302 -3.40 20.27 -26.36
CA VAL A 302 -4.73 20.27 -26.96
C VAL A 302 -5.73 20.68 -25.89
N LEU A 303 -6.48 21.76 -26.10
CA LEU A 303 -7.52 22.21 -25.18
C LEU A 303 -8.85 21.51 -25.49
N ILE A 304 -9.35 20.74 -24.52
CA ILE A 304 -10.73 20.24 -24.49
C ILE A 304 -11.24 20.38 -23.06
N PRO A 305 -12.02 21.42 -22.76
CA PRO A 305 -12.54 21.65 -21.41
C PRO A 305 -13.26 20.41 -20.87
N LEU A 306 -13.09 20.11 -19.59
CA LEU A 306 -13.67 18.92 -18.96
C LEU A 306 -15.18 18.71 -19.27
N PRO A 307 -16.06 19.74 -19.25
CA PRO A 307 -17.47 19.55 -19.59
C PRO A 307 -17.73 19.10 -21.03
N GLU A 308 -16.79 19.32 -21.94
CA GLU A 308 -16.88 18.96 -23.35
C GLU A 308 -16.16 17.65 -23.69
N LEU A 309 -15.43 17.08 -22.74
CA LEU A 309 -14.55 15.93 -22.98
C LEU A 309 -15.31 14.73 -23.53
N GLU A 310 -16.51 14.44 -23.00
CA GLU A 310 -17.32 13.31 -23.44
C GLU A 310 -17.77 13.44 -24.90
N SER A 311 -18.23 14.63 -25.31
CA SER A 311 -18.71 14.87 -26.68
C SER A 311 -17.58 15.07 -27.68
N ARG A 312 -16.40 15.50 -27.23
CA ARG A 312 -15.24 15.82 -28.07
C ARG A 312 -14.08 14.82 -27.94
N ALA A 313 -14.26 13.69 -27.29
CA ALA A 313 -13.20 12.70 -27.07
C ALA A 313 -12.55 12.21 -28.39
N SER A 314 -13.31 12.14 -29.48
CA SER A 314 -12.83 11.76 -30.81
C SER A 314 -11.89 12.79 -31.44
N ALA A 315 -11.85 14.02 -30.94
CA ALA A 315 -10.92 15.05 -31.39
C ALA A 315 -9.52 14.92 -30.76
N ILE A 316 -9.34 14.05 -29.76
CA ILE A 316 -8.05 13.82 -29.13
C ILE A 316 -7.13 13.07 -30.11
N PRO A 317 -5.93 13.59 -30.43
CA PRO A 317 -5.02 12.91 -31.33
C PRO A 317 -4.66 11.50 -30.88
N ASP A 318 -4.80 10.53 -31.78
CA ASP A 318 -4.41 9.14 -31.58
C ASP A 318 -2.93 8.87 -31.91
N GLY A 319 -2.45 7.66 -31.60
CA GLY A 319 -1.09 7.20 -31.92
C GLY A 319 -0.07 7.41 -30.81
N ARG A 320 -0.13 8.54 -30.07
CA ARG A 320 0.74 8.81 -28.91
C ARG A 320 0.03 8.58 -27.57
N PRO A 321 0.76 8.25 -26.49
CA PRO A 321 0.22 8.27 -25.14
C PRO A 321 -0.32 9.64 -24.75
N LEU A 322 -1.29 9.67 -23.84
CA LEU A 322 -2.01 10.87 -23.46
C LEU A 322 -1.69 11.25 -22.00
N VAL A 323 -1.32 12.50 -21.78
CA VAL A 323 -1.19 13.06 -20.43
C VAL A 323 -2.21 14.18 -20.26
N VAL A 324 -3.08 14.01 -19.28
CA VAL A 324 -4.17 14.93 -18.98
C VAL A 324 -3.74 15.87 -17.87
N LEU A 325 -3.99 17.16 -18.05
CA LEU A 325 -3.61 18.18 -17.08
C LEU A 325 -4.74 19.18 -16.86
N CYS A 326 -4.73 19.78 -15.68
CA CYS A 326 -5.54 20.94 -15.36
C CYS A 326 -4.72 21.88 -14.45
N HIS A 327 -5.37 22.78 -13.72
CA HIS A 327 -4.65 23.70 -12.83
C HIS A 327 -3.87 22.96 -11.73
N SER A 328 -4.52 22.05 -10.99
CA SER A 328 -3.95 21.39 -9.80
C SER A 328 -3.84 19.86 -9.87
N GLY A 329 -4.35 19.24 -10.94
CA GLY A 329 -4.45 17.79 -11.07
C GLY A 329 -5.84 17.20 -10.76
N SER A 330 -6.75 17.96 -10.16
CA SER A 330 -8.06 17.43 -9.71
C SER A 330 -9.05 17.15 -10.85
N ARG A 331 -9.22 18.10 -11.78
CA ARG A 331 -10.12 17.93 -12.95
C ARG A 331 -9.56 16.91 -13.94
N SER A 332 -8.24 16.92 -14.11
CA SER A 332 -7.54 15.98 -14.97
C SER A 332 -7.55 14.55 -14.43
N ALA A 333 -7.63 14.36 -13.11
CA ALA A 333 -7.88 13.04 -12.51
C ALA A 333 -9.24 12.46 -12.94
N LEU A 334 -10.31 13.27 -12.90
CA LEU A 334 -11.64 12.85 -13.38
C LEU A 334 -11.62 12.55 -14.89
N ALA A 335 -11.02 13.43 -15.70
CA ALA A 335 -10.85 13.21 -17.13
C ALA A 335 -10.07 11.93 -17.44
N THR A 336 -8.98 11.67 -16.72
CA THR A 336 -8.19 10.43 -16.85
C THR A 336 -9.05 9.20 -16.57
N GLN A 337 -9.88 9.25 -15.53
CA GLN A 337 -10.80 8.15 -15.23
C GLN A 337 -11.84 7.94 -16.35
N GLN A 338 -12.42 9.02 -16.88
CA GLN A 338 -13.38 8.93 -18.00
C GLN A 338 -12.73 8.30 -19.24
N LEU A 339 -11.51 8.71 -19.57
CA LEU A 339 -10.78 8.20 -20.73
C LEU A 339 -10.36 6.73 -20.56
N LEU A 340 -9.96 6.31 -19.37
CA LEU A 340 -9.68 4.90 -19.07
C LEU A 340 -10.95 4.05 -19.20
N LYS A 341 -12.10 4.53 -18.69
CA LYS A 341 -13.40 3.86 -18.84
C LYS A 341 -13.86 3.78 -20.30
N ALA A 342 -13.52 4.79 -21.12
CA ALA A 342 -13.77 4.79 -22.55
C ALA A 342 -12.82 3.87 -23.36
N GLY A 343 -11.94 3.12 -22.69
CA GLY A 343 -11.06 2.12 -23.31
C GLY A 343 -9.69 2.65 -23.73
N ARG A 344 -9.34 3.90 -23.41
CA ARG A 344 -8.02 4.45 -23.73
C ARG A 344 -7.00 3.97 -22.70
N THR A 345 -6.10 3.08 -23.11
CA THR A 345 -5.19 2.35 -22.20
C THR A 345 -3.88 3.08 -21.87
N ARG A 346 -3.47 4.04 -22.71
CA ARG A 346 -2.23 4.83 -22.54
C ARG A 346 -2.55 6.26 -22.10
N VAL A 347 -3.10 6.42 -20.90
CA VAL A 347 -3.51 7.71 -20.32
C VAL A 347 -2.95 7.86 -18.92
N ALA A 348 -2.43 9.04 -18.58
CA ALA A 348 -1.99 9.38 -17.22
C ALA A 348 -2.40 10.82 -16.84
N ASN A 349 -2.56 11.06 -15.54
CA ASN A 349 -2.76 12.37 -14.96
C ASN A 349 -1.40 13.06 -14.71
N LEU A 350 -1.26 14.33 -15.06
CA LEU A 350 -0.09 15.11 -14.67
C LEU A 350 -0.18 15.47 -13.18
N ARG A 351 0.73 14.90 -12.37
CA ARG A 351 0.74 15.13 -10.92
C ARG A 351 0.93 16.62 -10.61
N GLY A 352 0.02 17.18 -9.82
CA GLY A 352 0.04 18.61 -9.44
C GLY A 352 -0.42 19.58 -10.53
N GLY A 353 -0.75 19.10 -11.74
CA GLY A 353 -1.19 19.94 -12.86
C GLY A 353 -0.17 21.02 -13.26
N ILE A 354 -0.67 22.12 -13.83
CA ILE A 354 0.14 23.27 -14.22
C ILE A 354 0.79 23.95 -13.01
N SER A 355 0.14 23.95 -11.86
CA SER A 355 0.73 24.48 -10.63
C SER A 355 1.98 23.70 -10.23
N GLY A 356 1.95 22.37 -10.33
CA GLY A 356 3.12 21.51 -10.15
C GLY A 356 4.21 21.74 -11.19
N TRP A 357 3.83 21.80 -12.47
CA TRP A 357 4.72 22.12 -13.59
C TRP A 357 5.47 23.44 -13.40
N ARG A 358 4.73 24.51 -13.06
CA ARG A 358 5.28 25.84 -12.78
C ARG A 358 6.18 25.82 -11.54
N ALA A 359 5.79 25.10 -10.48
CA ALA A 359 6.58 25.00 -9.26
C ALA A 359 7.93 24.29 -9.48
N ALA A 360 8.00 23.36 -10.44
CA ALA A 360 9.22 22.70 -10.89
C ALA A 360 10.08 23.57 -11.83
N GLY A 361 9.59 24.75 -12.23
CA GLY A 361 10.35 25.70 -13.06
C GLY A 361 10.28 25.43 -14.56
N TYR A 362 9.36 24.57 -15.02
CA TYR A 362 9.22 24.25 -16.43
C TYR A 362 8.46 25.34 -17.21
N PRO A 363 8.77 25.52 -18.51
CA PRO A 363 8.26 26.64 -19.30
C PRO A 363 6.76 26.53 -19.57
N LEU A 364 6.10 27.69 -19.65
CA LEU A 364 4.71 27.86 -20.05
C LEU A 364 4.65 28.81 -21.25
N GLN A 365 3.68 28.58 -22.13
CA GLN A 365 3.28 29.51 -23.19
C GLN A 365 2.15 30.41 -22.71
N TYR A 366 2.20 31.65 -23.16
CA TYR A 366 1.19 32.65 -22.87
C TYR A 366 0.64 33.18 -24.18
N THR A 367 -0.68 33.21 -24.29
CA THR A 367 -1.34 33.77 -25.46
C THR A 367 -1.20 35.30 -25.38
N THR A 368 -0.39 35.89 -26.26
CA THR A 368 -0.27 37.35 -26.32
C THR A 368 -1.64 37.92 -26.69
N PRO A 369 -2.25 38.81 -25.89
CA PRO A 369 -3.49 39.45 -26.31
C PRO A 369 -3.24 40.21 -27.61
N PRO A 370 -4.18 40.21 -28.57
CA PRO A 370 -4.05 41.02 -29.77
C PRO A 370 -3.82 42.48 -29.34
N LEU A 371 -2.74 43.08 -29.83
CA LEU A 371 -2.49 44.51 -29.68
C LEU A 371 -3.74 45.25 -30.17
N HIS A 372 -4.50 45.87 -29.27
CA HIS A 372 -5.52 46.83 -29.67
C HIS A 372 -4.84 47.87 -30.56
N PRO A 373 -5.28 48.09 -31.81
CA PRO A 373 -4.74 49.17 -32.60
C PRO A 373 -5.03 50.46 -31.84
N CYS A 374 -3.98 51.17 -31.44
CA CYS A 374 -4.09 52.51 -30.88
C CYS A 374 -4.98 53.33 -31.81
N CYS A 375 -6.09 53.88 -31.28
CA CYS A 375 -6.84 54.90 -32.00
C CYS A 375 -5.86 56.02 -32.40
N PRO A 376 -5.81 56.43 -33.69
CA PRO A 376 -5.06 57.61 -34.06
C PRO A 376 -5.72 58.86 -33.46
N PRO A 377 -4.94 59.95 -33.28
CA PRO A 377 -5.33 61.16 -32.54
C PRO A 377 -6.50 61.93 -33.17
#